data_AF-A0A930HSB2-F1
#
_entry.id   AF-A0A930HSB2-F1
#
_cell.length_a   1.000
_cell.length_b   1.000
_cell.length_c   1.000
_cell.angle_alpha   90.00
_cell.angle_beta   90.00
_cell.angle_gamma   90.00
#
_symmetry.space_group_name_H-M   'P 1'
#
loop_
_entity.id
_entity.type
_entity.pdbx_description
1 polymer ?
#
loop_
_entity_poly.entity_id
_entity_poly.type
_entity_poly.pdbx_seq_one_letter_code
_entity_poly.pdbx_strand_id
1 'polypeptide(L)' 'MASSMTRRLRALLGLGIGLLTTLALPAQRKQIVRPQYPRLSQRVNTLIGTDWVGNVYPGASAPFGMVQL' A
#
# COMPACT_ATOMS: atom_id res chain seq x y z
N MET A 1 53.57 -3.95 -14.74
CA MET A 1 52.69 -3.08 -15.53
C MET A 1 51.31 -3.68 -15.90
N ALA A 2 50.92 -4.87 -15.40
CA ALA A 2 49.66 -5.55 -15.77
C ALA A 2 48.49 -5.38 -14.77
N SER A 3 48.72 -4.77 -13.59
CA SER A 3 47.74 -4.74 -12.48
C SER A 3 46.83 -3.50 -12.45
N SER A 4 47.08 -2.49 -13.27
CA SER A 4 46.24 -1.27 -13.35
C SER A 4 45.08 -1.41 -14.32
N MET A 5 45.30 -2.12 -15.45
CA MET A 5 44.29 -2.37 -16.48
C MET A 5 43.11 -3.19 -15.95
N THR A 6 43.39 -4.22 -15.16
CA THR A 6 42.37 -5.09 -14.55
C THR A 6 41.54 -4.39 -13.47
N ARG A 7 42.10 -3.40 -12.77
CA ARG A 7 41.39 -2.57 -11.79
C ARG A 7 40.42 -1.59 -12.46
N ARG A 8 40.82 -0.98 -13.57
CA ARG A 8 39.97 -0.07 -14.36
C ARG A 8 38.81 -0.80 -15.02
N LEU A 9 39.05 -2.00 -15.54
CA LEU A 9 38.01 -2.83 -16.15
C LEU A 9 36.94 -3.26 -15.14
N ARG A 10 37.34 -3.65 -13.92
CA ARG A 10 36.42 -3.99 -12.82
C ARG A 10 35.59 -2.79 -12.37
N ALA A 11 36.19 -1.60 -12.31
CA ALA A 11 35.48 -0.38 -11.97
C ALA A 11 34.40 -0.04 -13.02
N LEU A 12 34.72 -0.15 -14.31
CA LEU A 12 33.77 0.10 -15.40
C LEU A 12 32.63 -0.93 -15.44
N LEU A 13 32.93 -2.21 -15.19
CA LEU A 13 31.91 -3.26 -15.08
C LEU A 13 30.96 -3.02 -13.90
N GLY A 14 31.47 -2.64 -12.73
CA GLY A 14 30.64 -2.30 -11.57
C GLY A 14 29.75 -1.09 -11.83
N LEU A 15 30.26 -0.06 -12.51
CA LEU A 15 29.50 1.14 -12.88
C LEU A 15 28.41 0.83 -13.90
N GLY A 16 28.70 -0.03 -14.89
CA GLY A 16 27.72 -0.48 -15.87
C GLY A 16 26.56 -1.26 -15.26
N ILE A 17 26.84 -2.17 -14.32
CA ILE A 17 25.81 -2.92 -13.59
C ILE A 17 24.97 -1.99 -12.71
N GLY A 18 25.61 -1.06 -11.99
CA GLY A 18 24.92 -0.06 -11.18
C GLY A 18 23.95 0.80 -12.01
N LEU A 19 24.38 1.26 -13.19
CA LEU A 19 23.53 2.05 -14.08
C LEU A 19 22.34 1.23 -14.62
N LEU A 20 22.56 -0.02 -15.01
CA LEU A 20 21.49 -0.91 -15.48
C LEU A 20 20.42 -1.18 -14.41
N THR A 21 20.81 -1.29 -13.13
CA THR A 21 19.83 -1.49 -12.05
C THR A 21 18.93 -0.27 -11.81
N THR A 22 19.41 0.95 -12.09
CA THR A 22 18.60 2.16 -11.93
C THR A 22 17.53 2.35 -13.01
N LEU A 23 17.72 1.80 -14.22
CA LEU A 23 16.72 1.89 -15.29
C LEU A 23 15.61 0.82 -15.20
N ALA A 24 15.84 -0.28 -14.48
CA ALA A 24 14.92 -1.42 -14.44
C ALA A 24 13.88 -1.35 -13.31
N LEU A 25 13.93 -0.35 -12.43
CA LEU A 25 12.93 -0.15 -11.38
C LEU A 25 11.72 0.57 -11.97
N PRO A 26 10.55 -0.08 -12.12
CA PRO A 26 9.33 0.67 -12.36
C PRO A 26 9.11 1.53 -11.12
N ALA A 27 9.21 2.85 -11.27
CA ALA A 27 8.81 3.79 -10.25
C ALA A 27 7.29 3.68 -10.07
N GLN A 28 6.84 2.70 -9.27
CA GLN A 28 5.45 2.60 -8.85
C GLN A 28 5.18 3.72 -7.86
N ARG A 29 4.96 4.91 -8.40
CA ARG A 29 4.40 6.03 -7.66
C ARG A 29 2.97 5.62 -7.30
N LYS A 30 2.79 5.09 -6.10
CA LYS A 30 1.47 4.80 -5.53
C LYS A 30 0.76 6.14 -5.36
N GLN A 31 0.02 6.54 -6.39
CA GLN A 31 -0.78 7.76 -6.34
C GLN A 31 -1.84 7.53 -5.27
N ILE A 32 -1.67 8.19 -4.12
CA ILE A 32 -2.68 8.24 -3.08
C ILE A 32 -3.81 9.09 -3.64
N VAL A 33 -4.70 8.44 -4.40
CA VAL A 33 -5.97 9.05 -4.80
C VAL A 33 -6.76 9.18 -3.50
N ARG A 34 -6.74 10.39 -2.93
CA ARG A 34 -7.65 10.71 -1.82
C ARG A 34 -9.05 10.75 -2.44
N PRO A 35 -10.00 9.92 -1.98
CA PRO A 35 -11.35 10.00 -2.49
C PRO A 35 -11.87 11.42 -2.19
N GLN A 36 -12.40 12.07 -3.23
CA GLN A 36 -12.89 13.45 -3.19
C GLN A 36 -14.14 13.59 -2.31
N TYR A 37 -14.74 12.46 -1.93
CA TYR A 37 -15.88 12.34 -1.03
C TYR A 37 -15.60 11.31 0.07
N PRO A 38 -16.16 11.48 1.28
CA PRO A 38 -16.09 10.46 2.31
C PRO A 38 -16.69 9.14 1.80
N ARG A 39 -16.11 8.02 2.23
CA ARG A 39 -16.64 6.68 1.90
C ARG A 39 -18.06 6.59 2.43
N LEU A 40 -18.96 5.94 1.69
CA LEU A 40 -20.36 5.78 2.11
C LEU A 40 -20.49 5.11 3.48
N SER A 41 -19.56 4.21 3.83
CA SER A 41 -19.49 3.59 5.16
C SER A 41 -19.36 4.60 6.31
N GLN A 42 -18.78 5.77 6.06
CA GLN A 42 -18.66 6.85 7.06
C GLN A 42 -19.98 7.57 7.34
N ARG A 43 -21.02 7.32 6.53
CA ARG A 43 -22.38 7.83 6.77
C ARG A 43 -23.22 6.88 7.63
N VAL A 44 -22.74 5.67 7.91
CA VAL A 44 -23.46 4.69 8.73
C VAL A 44 -23.14 4.95 10.20
N ASN A 45 -24.17 5.18 11.00
CA ASN A 45 -24.06 5.24 12.46
C ASN A 45 -24.63 3.96 13.06
N THR A 46 -23.75 3.11 13.61
CA THR A 46 -24.13 1.81 14.20
C THR A 46 -24.83 1.94 15.55
N LEU A 47 -24.86 3.13 16.16
CA LEU A 47 -25.50 3.38 17.44
C LEU A 47 -27.00 3.66 17.33
N ILE A 48 -27.52 3.92 16.14
CA ILE A 48 -28.96 4.15 15.92
C ILE A 48 -29.73 2.85 16.20
N GLY A 49 -30.75 2.90 17.07
CA GLY A 49 -31.55 1.74 17.45
C GLY A 49 -30.89 0.82 18.49
N THR A 50 -29.79 1.29 19.09
CA THR A 50 -29.18 0.65 20.27
C THR A 50 -29.80 1.14 21.59
N ASP A 51 -30.48 2.28 21.56
CA ASP A 51 -31.30 2.74 22.66
C ASP A 51 -32.62 1.95 22.73
N TRP A 52 -33.35 2.15 23.82
CA TRP A 52 -34.53 1.41 24.31
C TRP A 52 -35.39 0.67 23.25
N VAL A 53 -35.60 1.25 22.06
CA VAL A 53 -36.29 0.62 20.91
C VAL A 53 -35.33 0.47 19.72
N GLY A 54 -35.36 -0.69 19.05
CA GLY A 54 -34.62 -0.94 17.81
C GLY A 54 -33.93 -2.30 17.80
N ASN A 55 -33.50 -2.76 18.97
CA ASN A 55 -32.89 -4.08 19.19
C ASN A 55 -31.71 -4.35 18.24
N VAL A 56 -30.92 -3.30 17.96
CA VAL A 56 -29.72 -3.34 17.12
C VAL A 56 -28.47 -3.46 18.01
N TYR A 57 -27.46 -4.18 17.53
CA TYR A 57 -26.19 -4.37 18.21
C TYR A 57 -25.06 -3.70 17.41
N PRO A 58 -24.25 -2.79 18.00
CA PRO A 58 -23.26 -1.99 17.27
C PRO A 58 -21.93 -2.73 17.00
N GLY A 59 -21.93 -4.05 17.15
CA GLY A 59 -20.78 -4.91 16.93
C GLY A 59 -20.29 -4.95 15.49
N ALA A 60 -19.01 -5.19 15.29
CA ALA A 60 -18.42 -5.26 13.94
C ALA A 60 -18.95 -6.49 13.19
N SER A 61 -19.39 -6.29 11.93
CA SER A 61 -19.90 -7.36 11.06
C SER A 61 -19.64 -7.06 9.59
N ALA A 62 -19.51 -8.12 8.79
CA ALA A 62 -19.54 -8.03 7.33
C ALA A 62 -20.99 -8.05 6.82
N PRO A 63 -21.27 -7.55 5.60
CA PRO A 63 -22.60 -7.70 4.99
C PRO A 63 -23.03 -9.17 4.95
N PHE A 64 -24.16 -9.51 5.58
CA PHE A 64 -24.68 -10.87 5.73
C PHE A 64 -23.72 -11.88 6.41
N GLY A 65 -22.79 -11.39 7.23
CA GLY A 65 -21.83 -12.24 7.92
C GLY A 65 -22.47 -13.17 8.95
N MET A 66 -21.87 -14.34 9.15
CA MET A 66 -22.32 -15.33 10.14
C MET A 66 -21.91 -14.98 11.58
N VAL A 67 -21.02 -14.01 11.76
CA VAL A 67 -20.44 -13.62 13.06
C VAL A 67 -20.53 -12.11 13.24
N GLN A 68 -20.86 -11.70 14.46
CA GLN A 68 -20.82 -10.33 14.95
C GLN A 68 -20.00 -10.31 16.25
N LEU A 69 -19.13 -9.31 16.41
CA LEU A 69 -18.23 -9.13 17.56
C LEU A 69 -18.79 -8.17 18.61
#